data_AF-A0A5B2W5A8-F1
#
_entry.id   AF-A0A5B2W5A8-F1
#
_cell.length_a   1.000
_cell.length_b   1.000
_cell.length_c   1.000
_cell.angle_alpha   90.00
_cell.angle_beta   90.00
_cell.angle_gamma   90.00
#
_symmetry.space_group_name_H-M   'P 1'
#
loop_
_entity.id
_entity.type
_entity.pdbx_description
1 polymer ?
#
loop_
_entity_poly.entity_id
_entity_poly.type
_entity_poly.pdbx_seq_one_letter_code
_entity_poly.pdbx_strand_id
1 'polypeptide(L)'
;IDDCWMQHDRDAAGNLQVDAARFPHGMKWLGDYIHGKGLKFGTYEDAGYKTCQGAAGSYGHFQADANLYASWGIDYLKLDY
;
A
#
# COMPACT_ATOMS: atom_id res chain seq x y z
N ILE A 1 3.68 -5.55 5.92
CA ILE A 1 4.30 -5.58 4.58
C ILE A 1 5.15 -4.33 4.48
N ASP A 2 6.39 -4.46 4.00
CA ASP A 2 7.33 -3.33 3.86
C ASP A 2 7.32 -2.80 2.41
N ASP A 3 8.33 -2.05 2.00
CA ASP A 3 8.48 -1.56 0.62
C ASP A 3 8.44 -2.71 -0.41
N CYS A 4 8.29 -2.37 -1.69
CA CYS A 4 8.13 -3.32 -2.80
C CYS A 4 6.84 -4.16 -2.72
N TRP A 5 5.71 -3.58 -2.30
CA TRP A 5 4.39 -4.19 -2.46
C TRP A 5 3.64 -3.73 -3.73
N MET A 6 4.01 -2.56 -4.23
CA MET A 6 3.36 -1.88 -5.34
C MET A 6 4.18 -1.91 -6.65
N GLN A 7 3.55 -1.49 -7.73
CA GLN A 7 4.22 -1.07 -8.97
C GLN A 7 5.03 0.21 -8.72
N HIS A 8 6.02 0.49 -9.58
CA HIS A 8 6.83 1.71 -9.44
C HIS A 8 6.01 2.98 -9.67
N ASP A 9 5.09 2.96 -10.63
CA ASP A 9 4.34 4.14 -11.05
C ASP A 9 2.88 4.08 -10.60
N ARG A 10 2.31 5.27 -10.36
CA ARG A 10 0.86 5.44 -10.19
C ARG A 10 0.12 5.15 -11.50
N ASP A 11 -1.15 4.80 -11.41
CA ASP A 11 -2.00 4.67 -12.59
C ASP A 11 -2.29 6.05 -13.23
N ALA A 12 -2.99 6.05 -14.37
CA ALA A 12 -3.35 7.27 -15.08
C ALA A 12 -4.27 8.22 -14.28
N ALA A 13 -4.92 7.73 -13.22
CA ALA A 13 -5.75 8.51 -12.31
C ALA A 13 -5.00 8.95 -11.04
N GLY A 14 -3.72 8.61 -10.91
CA GLY A 14 -2.87 8.98 -9.78
C GLY A 14 -2.96 8.03 -8.58
N ASN A 15 -3.49 6.82 -8.73
CA ASN A 15 -3.60 5.84 -7.65
C ASN A 15 -2.37 4.93 -7.57
N LEU A 16 -2.01 4.50 -6.36
CA LEU A 16 -1.06 3.43 -6.15
C LEU A 16 -1.59 2.11 -6.71
N GLN A 17 -0.71 1.29 -7.26
CA GLN A 17 -1.06 0.04 -7.93
C GLN A 17 -0.39 -1.14 -7.24
N VAL A 18 -1.17 -2.15 -6.86
CA VAL A 18 -0.63 -3.40 -6.30
C VAL A 18 0.17 -4.14 -7.38
N ASP A 19 1.34 -4.70 -7.03
CA ASP A 19 2.00 -5.64 -7.94
C ASP A 19 1.24 -6.98 -7.94
N ALA A 20 0.52 -7.26 -9.03
CA ALA A 20 -0.29 -8.46 -9.19
C ALA A 20 0.54 -9.75 -9.40
N ALA A 21 1.82 -9.65 -9.78
CA ALA A 21 2.69 -10.83 -9.83
C ALA A 21 3.11 -11.26 -8.41
N ARG A 22 3.32 -10.29 -7.50
CA ARG A 22 3.62 -10.55 -6.08
C ARG A 22 2.37 -10.84 -5.25
N PHE A 23 1.29 -10.10 -5.49
CA PHE A 23 0.03 -10.17 -4.76
C PHE A 23 -1.12 -10.46 -5.74
N PRO A 24 -1.21 -11.69 -6.29
CA PRO A 24 -2.19 -12.03 -7.33
C PRO A 24 -3.65 -11.97 -6.88
N HIS A 25 -3.90 -11.99 -5.57
CA HIS A 25 -5.24 -11.83 -4.98
C HIS A 25 -5.49 -10.40 -4.45
N GLY A 26 -4.50 -9.51 -4.54
CA GLY A 26 -4.57 -8.13 -4.04
C GLY A 26 -4.46 -8.01 -2.52
N MET A 27 -4.32 -6.76 -2.07
CA MET A 27 -4.07 -6.43 -0.66
C MET A 27 -5.31 -6.58 0.22
N LYS A 28 -6.52 -6.36 -0.32
CA LYS A 28 -7.77 -6.61 0.43
C LYS A 28 -7.92 -8.08 0.81
N TRP A 29 -7.70 -8.99 -0.13
CA TRP A 29 -7.78 -10.43 0.15
C TRP A 29 -6.78 -10.84 1.23
N LEU A 30 -5.56 -10.28 1.16
CA LEU A 30 -4.53 -10.51 2.18
C LEU A 30 -4.95 -9.97 3.55
N GLY A 31 -5.52 -8.77 3.60
CA GLY A 31 -6.09 -8.18 4.82
C GLY A 31 -7.18 -9.07 5.42
N ASP A 32 -8.18 -9.45 4.62
CA ASP A 32 -9.27 -10.34 5.03
C ASP A 32 -8.72 -11.68 5.59
N TYR A 33 -7.71 -12.26 4.93
CA TYR A 33 -7.06 -13.49 5.38
C TYR A 33 -6.34 -13.31 6.73
N ILE A 34 -5.56 -12.24 6.89
CA ILE A 34 -4.83 -11.92 8.13
C ILE A 34 -5.81 -11.69 9.28
N HIS A 35 -6.88 -10.93 9.05
CA HIS A 35 -7.93 -10.67 10.03
C HIS A 35 -8.68 -11.95 10.41
N GLY A 36 -8.93 -12.85 9.46
CA GLY A 36 -9.50 -14.18 9.72
C GLY A 36 -8.64 -15.06 10.64
N LYS A 37 -7.37 -14.71 10.86
CA LYS A 37 -6.46 -15.33 11.84
C LYS A 37 -6.39 -14.58 13.17
N GLY A 38 -7.19 -13.52 13.36
CA GLY A 38 -7.15 -12.68 14.56
C GLY A 38 -5.93 -11.76 14.66
N LEU A 39 -5.22 -11.55 13.55
CA LEU A 39 -4.03 -10.71 13.48
C LEU A 39 -4.36 -9.33 12.89
N LYS A 40 -3.39 -8.41 12.95
CA LYS A 40 -3.48 -7.05 12.41
C LYS A 40 -2.61 -6.88 11.17
N PHE A 41 -3.10 -6.13 10.18
CA PHE A 41 -2.46 -5.97 8.89
C PHE A 41 -1.80 -4.60 8.77
N GLY A 42 -0.46 -4.57 8.75
CA GLY A 42 0.32 -3.36 8.50
C GLY A 42 0.90 -3.30 7.09
N THR A 43 0.96 -2.11 6.50
CA THR A 43 1.67 -1.83 5.23
C THR A 43 2.72 -0.71 5.37
N TYR A 44 3.42 -0.42 4.28
CA TYR A 44 4.44 0.60 4.16
C TYR A 44 4.09 1.66 3.12
N GLU A 45 4.55 2.89 3.37
CA GLU A 45 4.61 3.97 2.40
C GLU A 45 5.74 4.95 2.74
N ASP A 46 5.99 5.92 1.86
CA ASP A 46 6.95 7.01 2.05
C ASP A 46 6.26 8.39 1.96
N ALA A 47 6.62 9.33 2.84
CA ALA A 47 6.04 10.68 2.87
C ALA A 47 6.57 11.62 1.77
N GLY A 48 7.66 11.23 1.10
CA GLY A 48 8.26 11.93 -0.02
C GLY A 48 7.61 11.59 -1.37
N TYR A 49 8.33 11.93 -2.45
CA TYR A 49 7.89 11.68 -3.82
C TYR A 49 8.09 10.24 -4.27
N LYS A 50 9.03 9.53 -3.64
CA LYS A 50 9.38 8.14 -3.93
C LYS A 50 9.68 7.40 -2.65
N THR A 51 9.39 6.11 -2.63
CA THR A 51 9.90 5.21 -1.59
C THR A 51 11.39 5.03 -1.67
N CYS A 52 11.99 4.46 -0.62
CA CYS A 52 13.40 4.10 -0.58
C CYS A 52 13.82 3.17 -1.73
N GLN A 53 12.91 2.33 -2.25
CA GLN A 53 13.14 1.48 -3.43
C GLN A 53 12.71 2.12 -4.76
N GLY A 54 12.30 3.38 -4.74
CA GLY A 54 12.04 4.17 -5.95
C GLY A 54 10.65 3.96 -6.57
N ALA A 55 9.70 3.38 -5.83
CA ALA A 55 8.29 3.39 -6.22
C ALA A 55 7.62 4.72 -5.82
N ALA A 56 6.39 4.99 -6.26
CA ALA A 56 5.72 6.26 -6.00
C ALA A 56 5.41 6.48 -4.50
N GLY A 57 5.88 7.59 -3.92
CA GLY A 57 5.56 8.00 -2.54
C GLY A 57 4.25 8.79 -2.45
N SER A 58 3.81 9.11 -1.22
CA SER A 58 2.50 9.72 -0.94
C SER A 58 2.45 11.25 -1.00
N TYR A 59 3.57 11.94 -1.25
CA TYR A 59 3.55 13.40 -1.33
C TYR A 59 2.55 13.89 -2.39
N GLY A 60 1.55 14.67 -1.95
CA GLY A 60 0.47 15.19 -2.81
C GLY A 60 -0.74 14.25 -2.98
N HIS A 61 -0.68 13.02 -2.48
CA HIS A 61 -1.71 11.97 -2.64
C HIS A 61 -2.21 11.37 -1.32
N PHE A 62 -1.73 11.84 -0.16
CA PHE A 62 -2.00 11.28 1.17
C PHE A 62 -3.45 10.84 1.43
N GLN A 63 -4.43 11.68 1.11
CA GLN A 63 -5.84 11.33 1.39
C GLN A 63 -6.34 10.20 0.49
N ALA A 64 -5.96 10.19 -0.79
CA ALA A 64 -6.33 9.13 -1.72
C ALA A 64 -5.69 7.80 -1.32
N ASP A 65 -4.40 7.84 -0.97
CA ASP A 65 -3.64 6.68 -0.52
C ASP A 65 -4.19 6.14 0.81
N ALA A 66 -4.51 7.02 1.78
CA ALA A 66 -5.14 6.62 3.04
C ALA A 66 -6.51 5.95 2.84
N ASN A 67 -7.32 6.47 1.92
CA ASN A 67 -8.61 5.85 1.56
C ASN A 67 -8.41 4.47 0.95
N LEU A 68 -7.38 4.32 0.10
CA LEU A 68 -7.03 3.03 -0.50
C LEU A 68 -6.61 2.02 0.57
N TYR A 69 -5.76 2.41 1.52
CA TYR A 69 -5.35 1.54 2.61
C TYR A 69 -6.52 1.10 3.49
N ALA A 70 -7.41 2.05 3.83
CA ALA A 70 -8.62 1.75 4.59
C ALA A 70 -9.54 0.76 3.84
N SER A 71 -9.64 0.87 2.51
CA SER A 71 -10.42 -0.07 1.68
C SER A 71 -9.91 -1.51 1.71
N TRP A 72 -8.63 -1.70 2.05
CA TRP A 72 -8.00 -3.01 2.20
C TRP A 72 -8.01 -3.53 3.65
N GLY A 73 -8.51 -2.73 4.59
CA GLY A 73 -8.51 -3.09 6.01
C GLY A 73 -7.13 -3.02 6.66
N ILE A 74 -6.26 -2.12 6.20
CA ILE A 74 -4.97 -1.90 6.87
C ILE A 74 -5.19 -1.27 8.26
N ASP A 75 -4.54 -1.84 9.26
CA ASP A 75 -4.58 -1.42 10.67
C ASP A 75 -3.38 -0.53 11.06
N TYR A 76 -2.29 -0.55 10.27
CA TYR A 76 -1.06 0.17 10.58
C TYR A 76 -0.31 0.58 9.31
N LEU A 77 0.24 1.80 9.30
CA LEU A 77 1.10 2.30 8.23
C LEU A 77 2.49 2.63 8.80
N LYS A 78 3.53 1.96 8.29
CA LYS A 78 4.91 2.41 8.41
C LYS A 78 5.11 3.50 7.36
N LEU A 79 5.48 4.71 7.77
CA LEU A 79 5.71 5.84 6.87
C LEU A 79 7.18 6.28 6.95
N ASP A 80 7.91 6.14 5.84
CA ASP A 80 9.32 6.53 5.69
C ASP A 80 9.49 7.99 5.21
N TYR A 81 10.75 8.41 4.99
CA TYR A 81 11.09 9.75 4.49
C TYR A 81 12.37 9.81 3.62
#